data_AF-A0AAN9I0T3-F1
#
_entry.id   AF-A0AAN9I0T3-F1
#
_cell.length_a   1.000
_cell.length_b   1.000
_cell.length_c   1.000
_cell.angle_alpha   90.00
_cell.angle_beta   90.00
_cell.angle_gamma   90.00
#
_symmetry.space_group_name_H-M   'P 1'
#
loop_
_entity.id
_entity.type
_entity.pdbx_description
1 polymer ?
#
loop_
_entity_poly.entity_id
_entity_poly.type
_entity_poly.pdbx_seq_one_letter_code
_entity_poly.pdbx_strand_id
1 'polypeptide(L)'
;MVTENCLYQLGSSCLLREELDLTDCSGINDIGELSDLELHGLSNISSIGIQAVAVGCKRLTDLDLKHCEKINDSGFWALAFYSQNLRQVSFDNKS
;
A
#
# COMPACT_ATOMS: atom_id res chain seq x y z
N MET A 1 -12.26 -2.77 7.89
CA MET A 1 -12.20 -2.52 6.42
C MET A 1 -10.90 -1.79 6.13
N VAL A 2 -10.03 -2.27 5.24
CA VAL A 2 -8.85 -1.50 4.82
C VAL A 2 -9.35 -0.33 3.96
N THR A 3 -9.11 0.91 4.40
CA THR A 3 -9.51 2.11 3.67
C THR A 3 -8.29 2.77 3.03
N GLU A 4 -8.50 3.60 2.01
CA GLU A 4 -7.42 4.36 1.39
C GLU A 4 -6.70 5.26 2.40
N ASN A 5 -7.43 5.79 3.39
CA ASN A 5 -6.83 6.54 4.49
C ASN A 5 -5.85 5.68 5.29
N CYS A 6 -6.14 4.40 5.53
CA CYS A 6 -5.19 3.47 6.16
C CYS A 6 -3.91 3.34 5.32
N LEU A 7 -4.00 3.26 3.99
CA LEU A 7 -2.83 3.21 3.11
C LEU A 7 -2.00 4.49 3.14
N TYR A 8 -2.63 5.66 3.19
CA TYR A 8 -1.89 6.92 3.38
C TYR A 8 -1.05 6.88 4.65
N GLN A 9 -1.60 6.34 5.73
CA GLN A 9 -0.93 6.27 7.01
C GLN A 9 0.20 5.24 7.02
N LEU A 10 0.05 4.16 6.24
CA LEU A 10 1.12 3.21 5.93
C LEU A 10 2.33 3.89 5.26
N GLY A 11 2.09 4.86 4.38
CA GLY A 11 3.17 5.60 3.70
C GLY A 11 3.72 6.81 4.43
N SER A 12 3.02 7.28 5.45
CA SER A 12 3.31 8.59 6.08
C SER A 12 4.26 8.53 7.27
N SER A 13 4.86 7.37 7.59
CA SER A 13 5.84 7.23 8.69
C SER A 13 7.19 7.97 8.49
N CYS A 14 7.23 9.10 7.78
CA CYS A 14 8.42 9.96 7.78
C CYS A 14 8.22 11.48 7.61
N LEU A 15 7.02 12.05 7.62
CA LEU A 15 6.87 13.51 7.46
C LEU A 15 5.78 14.08 8.39
N LEU A 16 6.24 14.68 9.49
CA LEU A 16 5.64 15.79 10.25
C LEU A 16 4.10 15.90 10.31
N ARG A 17 3.57 15.72 11.54
CA ARG A 17 2.52 16.51 12.23
C ARG A 17 1.31 15.69 12.75
N GLU A 18 0.77 16.23 13.83
CA GLU A 18 -0.22 15.73 14.79
C GLU A 18 -1.52 15.15 14.18
N GLU A 19 -2.06 14.19 14.93
CA GLU A 19 -3.31 13.44 14.79
C GLU A 19 -3.35 12.36 13.70
N LEU A 20 -3.21 11.11 14.16
CA LEU A 20 -3.86 10.00 13.49
C LEU A 20 -4.49 9.02 14.48
N ASP A 21 -5.81 9.08 14.57
CA ASP A 21 -6.64 8.05 15.21
C ASP A 21 -6.95 6.94 14.19
N LEU A 22 -6.59 5.71 14.57
CA LEU A 22 -6.54 4.49 13.77
C LEU A 22 -7.63 3.49 14.20
N THR A 23 -8.87 3.95 14.40
CA THR A 23 -9.89 3.19 15.15
C THR A 23 -10.39 1.88 14.50
N ASP A 24 -9.78 1.37 13.42
CA ASP A 24 -9.88 -0.07 13.12
C ASP A 24 -8.68 -0.65 12.34
N CYS A 25 -7.46 -0.23 12.72
CA CYS A 25 -6.18 -0.81 12.27
C CYS A 25 -5.25 -1.04 13.46
N SER A 26 -5.69 -1.83 14.44
CA SER A 26 -5.06 -1.99 15.76
C SER A 26 -3.74 -2.80 15.79
N GLY A 27 -2.92 -2.78 14.74
CA GLY A 27 -1.73 -3.65 14.68
C GLY A 27 -0.58 -3.18 13.80
N ILE A 28 -0.61 -1.93 13.32
CA ILE A 28 0.33 -1.47 12.30
C ILE A 28 1.41 -0.58 12.94
N ASN A 29 2.21 -1.13 13.85
CA ASN A 29 3.38 -0.46 14.42
C ASN A 29 4.73 -0.97 13.87
N ASP A 30 4.73 -2.04 13.05
CA ASP A 30 5.95 -2.66 12.49
C ASP A 30 5.92 -2.79 10.94
N ILE A 31 5.44 -1.76 10.25
CA ILE A 31 5.24 -1.80 8.78
C ILE A 31 6.51 -1.64 7.93
N GLY A 32 7.58 -1.11 8.51
CA GLY A 32 8.90 -1.13 7.86
C GLY A 32 9.43 -2.55 7.65
N GLU A 33 8.88 -3.53 8.37
CA GLU A 33 9.28 -4.93 8.32
C GLU A 33 8.42 -5.77 7.35
N LEU A 34 7.30 -5.27 6.82
CA LEU A 34 6.41 -6.04 5.96
C LEU A 34 7.12 -6.50 4.68
N SER A 35 7.18 -7.82 4.48
CA SER A 35 7.61 -8.47 3.25
C SER A 35 6.45 -8.76 2.30
N ASP A 36 5.28 -9.13 2.83
CA ASP A 36 4.14 -9.59 2.03
C ASP A 36 2.92 -8.73 2.35
N LEU A 37 2.23 -8.23 1.32
CA LEU A 37 1.00 -7.44 1.47
C LEU A 37 -0.06 -7.88 0.47
N GLU A 38 -1.24 -8.21 0.97
CA GLU A 38 -2.40 -8.62 0.16
C GLU A 38 -3.52 -7.57 0.23
N LEU A 39 -3.87 -7.00 -0.91
CA LEU A 39 -4.92 -5.99 -1.11
C LEU A 39 -5.86 -6.47 -2.21
N HIS A 40 -6.73 -7.43 -1.88
CA HIS A 40 -7.64 -8.05 -2.84
C HIS A 40 -9.04 -7.41 -2.85
N GLY A 41 -9.57 -7.07 -4.03
CA GLY A 41 -10.96 -6.63 -4.18
C GLY A 41 -11.27 -5.25 -3.57
N LEU A 42 -10.26 -4.42 -3.35
CA LEU A 42 -10.39 -3.13 -2.67
C LEU A 42 -10.72 -2.03 -3.69
N SER A 43 -12.00 -1.93 -4.04
CA SER A 43 -12.52 -0.94 -5.02
C SER A 43 -12.40 0.52 -4.58
N ASN A 44 -12.05 0.78 -3.32
CA ASN A 44 -11.82 2.11 -2.77
C ASN A 44 -10.34 2.50 -2.70
N ILE A 45 -9.42 1.61 -3.06
CA ILE A 45 -7.99 1.88 -3.05
C ILE A 45 -7.55 2.29 -4.45
N SER A 46 -6.94 3.47 -4.56
CA SER A 46 -6.36 3.98 -5.80
C SER A 46 -4.84 3.82 -5.84
N SER A 47 -4.25 4.17 -6.97
CA SER A 47 -2.79 4.31 -7.12
C SER A 47 -2.13 5.19 -6.07
N ILE A 48 -2.86 6.12 -5.44
CA ILE A 48 -2.28 6.99 -4.41
C ILE A 48 -2.04 6.19 -3.12
N GLY A 49 -2.96 5.28 -2.77
CA GLY A 49 -2.74 4.35 -1.67
C GLY A 49 -1.54 3.43 -1.90
N ILE A 50 -1.36 2.95 -3.14
CA ILE A 50 -0.20 2.13 -3.52
C ILE A 50 1.10 2.92 -3.45
N GLN A 51 1.08 4.20 -3.84
CA GLN A 51 2.21 5.11 -3.65
C GLN A 51 2.63 5.20 -2.18
N ALA A 52 1.65 5.37 -1.28
CA ALA A 52 1.91 5.42 0.14
C ALA A 52 2.54 4.12 0.64
N VAL A 53 1.99 2.95 0.28
CA VAL A 53 2.60 1.64 0.58
C VAL A 53 4.05 1.56 0.08
N ALA A 54 4.32 1.97 -1.16
CA ALA A 54 5.66 1.91 -1.73
C ALA A 54 6.66 2.82 -0.97
N VAL A 55 6.19 3.95 -0.46
CA VAL A 55 7.01 4.88 0.33
C VAL A 55 7.27 4.32 1.74
N GLY A 56 6.28 3.74 2.41
CA GLY A 56 6.39 3.25 3.79
C GLY A 56 7.00 1.85 3.95
N CYS A 57 6.66 0.93 3.05
CA CYS A 57 7.02 -0.49 3.18
C CYS A 57 8.29 -0.83 2.37
N LYS A 58 9.46 -0.42 2.87
CA LYS A 58 10.74 -0.61 2.14
C LYS A 58 11.21 -2.05 2.00
N ARG A 59 10.70 -2.96 2.84
CA ARG A 59 11.04 -4.38 2.82
C ARG A 59 10.04 -5.23 2.03
N LEU A 60 9.05 -4.60 1.40
CA LEU A 60 8.03 -5.31 0.64
C LEU A 60 8.68 -6.10 -0.51
N THR A 61 8.46 -7.41 -0.52
CA THR A 61 8.90 -8.35 -1.54
C THR A 61 7.74 -8.82 -2.42
N ASP A 62 6.54 -8.91 -1.86
CA ASP A 62 5.39 -9.50 -2.53
C ASP A 62 4.14 -8.64 -2.30
N LEU A 63 3.45 -8.28 -3.38
CA LEU A 63 2.25 -7.46 -3.35
C LEU A 63 1.14 -8.07 -4.22
N ASP A 64 -0.02 -8.35 -3.63
CA ASP A 64 -1.22 -8.78 -4.36
C ASP A 64 -2.24 -7.63 -4.44
N LEU A 65 -2.59 -7.22 -5.66
CA LEU A 65 -3.55 -6.16 -6.00
C LEU A 65 -4.73 -6.70 -6.84
N LYS A 66 -4.96 -8.01 -6.83
CA LYS A 66 -6.02 -8.63 -7.65
C LYS A 66 -7.38 -7.99 -7.37
N HIS A 67 -8.14 -7.76 -8.43
CA HIS A 67 -9.48 -7.17 -8.38
C HIS A 67 -9.52 -5.74 -7.78
N CYS A 68 -8.42 -4.99 -7.82
CA CYS A 68 -8.39 -3.57 -7.48
C CYS A 68 -8.54 -2.69 -8.74
N GLU A 69 -9.76 -2.20 -8.98
CA GLU A 69 -10.13 -1.54 -10.25
C GLU A 69 -9.59 -0.11 -10.42
N LYS A 70 -9.19 0.56 -9.33
CA LYS A 70 -8.74 1.96 -9.34
C LYS A 70 -7.21 2.13 -9.37
N ILE A 71 -6.47 1.05 -9.63
CA ILE A 71 -5.01 1.09 -9.78
C ILE A 71 -4.65 1.32 -11.25
N ASN A 72 -3.73 2.25 -11.47
CA ASN A 72 -3.18 2.62 -12.77
C ASN A 72 -1.65 2.69 -12.71
N ASP A 73 -1.02 2.96 -13.85
CA ASP A 73 0.44 2.99 -14.04
C ASP A 73 1.19 3.83 -13.00
N SER A 74 0.59 4.90 -12.47
CA SER A 74 1.26 5.72 -11.45
C SER A 74 1.53 4.98 -10.14
N GLY A 75 0.69 4.02 -9.75
CA GLY A 75 0.92 3.16 -8.60
C GLY A 75 2.10 2.21 -8.85
N PHE A 76 2.16 1.64 -10.05
CA PHE A 76 3.25 0.74 -10.46
C PHE A 76 4.59 1.45 -10.60
N TRP A 77 4.60 2.68 -11.12
CA TRP A 77 5.81 3.50 -11.14
C TRP A 77 6.33 3.75 -9.72
N ALA A 78 5.45 4.09 -8.79
CA ALA A 78 5.87 4.29 -7.40
C ALA A 78 6.44 3.03 -6.76
N LEU A 79 5.85 1.86 -7.03
CA LEU A 79 6.42 0.58 -6.61
C LEU A 79 7.83 0.40 -7.17
N ALA A 80 8.02 0.64 -8.48
CA ALA A 80 9.33 0.53 -9.13
C ALA A 80 10.38 1.50 -8.56
N PHE A 81 9.99 2.72 -8.19
CA PHE A 81 10.90 3.72 -7.65
C PHE A 81 11.21 3.51 -6.17
N TYR A 82 10.22 3.14 -5.36
CA TYR A 82 10.33 3.19 -3.91
C TYR A 82 10.43 1.83 -3.22
N SER A 83 10.00 0.74 -3.87
CA SER A 83 9.99 -0.63 -3.34
C SER A 83 11.11 -1.46 -3.95
N GLN A 84 12.35 -1.14 -3.61
CA GLN A 84 13.56 -1.76 -4.23
C GLN A 84 13.73 -3.26 -3.94
N ASN A 85 13.00 -3.79 -2.95
CA ASN A 85 13.01 -5.21 -2.61
C ASN A 85 11.86 -6.00 -3.24
N LEU A 86 10.96 -5.33 -3.97
CA LEU A 86 9.77 -5.94 -4.55
C LEU A 86 10.17 -6.92 -5.67
N ARG A 87 9.77 -8.17 -5.51
CA ARG A 87 10.06 -9.29 -6.42
C ARG A 87 8.84 -9.69 -7.23
N GLN A 88 7.66 -9.58 -6.62
CA GLN A 88 6.43 -10.02 -7.24
C GLN A 88 5.30 -9.01 -7.01
N VAL A 89 4.59 -8.70 -8.09
CA VAL A 89 3.31 -8.00 -8.04
C VAL A 89 2.29 -8.83 -8.78
N SER A 90 1.23 -9.23 -8.09
CA SER A 90 0.07 -9.87 -8.69
C SER A 90 -1.00 -8.82 -8.93
N PHE A 91 -1.40 -8.62 -10.18
CA PHE A 91 -2.47 -7.71 -10.55
C PHE A 91 -3.33 -8.36 -11.62
N ASP A 92 -4.65 -8.33 -11.43
CA ASP A 92 -5.64 -8.66 -12.44
C ASP A 92 -6.80 -7.68 -12.34
N ASN A 93 -7.36 -7.30 -13.48
CA ASN A 93 -8.61 -6.56 -13.53
C ASN A 93 -9.69 -7.54 -13.95
N LYS A 94 -10.85 -7.55 -13.27
CA LYS A 94 -11.97 -8.36 -13.75
C LYS A 94 -12.39 -7.82 -15.11
N SER A 95 -12.12 -8.60 -16.17
CA SER A 95 -12.63 -8.39 -17.53
C SER A 95 -14.14 -8.65 -17.59
#